data_AF-A0A847JF59-F1
#
_entry.id   AF-A0A847JF59-F1
#
_cell.length_a   1.000
_cell.length_b   1.000
_cell.length_c   1.000
_cell.angle_alpha   90.00
_cell.angle_beta   90.00
_cell.angle_gamma   90.00
#
_symmetry.space_group_name_H-M   'P 1'
#
loop_
_entity.id
_entity.type
_entity.pdbx_description
1 polymer ?
#
loop_
_entity_poly.entity_id
_entity_poly.type
_entity_poly.pdbx_seq_one_letter_code
_entity_poly.pdbx_strand_id
1 'polypeptide(L)'
;MSGRGDRGLRIVRDFVEHPPFELHLPERLVAPLLIDSPHSGAAYPFDFLASSRLDERAIRRSEDAHVDALCMPAVRHGVALLRAHFPRAYLDANREALEL
;
A
#
# COMPACT_ATOMS: atom_id res chain seq x y z
N MET A 1 8.73 14.64 -17.55
CA MET A 1 9.68 13.86 -16.73
C MET A 1 9.58 14.40 -15.31
N SER A 2 8.76 13.75 -14.47
CA SER A 2 8.63 14.07 -13.04
C SER A 2 9.29 12.93 -12.28
N GLY A 3 10.23 13.27 -11.39
CA GLY A 3 11.11 12.31 -10.71
C GLY A 3 10.31 11.24 -9.99
N ARG A 4 10.50 9.98 -10.38
CA ARG A 4 9.99 8.81 -9.65
C ARG A 4 10.91 8.62 -8.44
N GLY A 5 10.75 9.48 -7.44
CA GLY A 5 11.42 9.33 -6.15
C GLY A 5 10.99 8.02 -5.50
N ASP A 6 11.94 7.33 -4.88
CA ASP A 6 11.62 6.29 -3.89
C ASP A 6 10.55 6.89 -2.96
N ARG A 7 9.36 6.29 -2.94
CA ARG A 7 8.35 6.65 -1.95
C ARG A 7 8.82 5.99 -0.67
N GLY A 8 9.75 6.67 -0.01
CA GLY A 8 10.31 6.26 1.27
C GLY A 8 9.24 6.04 2.33
N LEU A 9 9.68 5.50 3.47
CA LEU A 9 8.82 5.30 4.63
C LEU A 9 8.12 6.61 4.99
N ARG A 10 6.80 6.55 5.16
CA ARG A 10 5.98 7.68 5.62
C ARG A 10 5.49 7.38 7.02
N ILE A 11 5.87 8.22 7.99
CA ILE A 11 5.32 8.12 9.35
C ILE A 11 3.95 8.80 9.36
N VAL A 12 2.94 8.11 9.85
CA VAL A 12 1.58 8.63 10.02
C VAL A 12 1.15 8.55 11.48
N ARG A 13 0.19 9.39 11.86
CA ARG A 13 -0.41 9.35 13.20
C ARG A 13 -1.35 8.17 13.34
N ASP A 14 -2.30 8.07 12.43
CA ASP A 14 -3.34 7.05 12.37
C ASP A 14 -3.85 6.89 10.93
N PHE A 15 -4.79 5.96 10.73
CA PHE A 15 -5.47 5.77 9.45
C PHE A 15 -6.84 6.47 9.36
N VAL A 16 -7.14 7.38 10.29
CA VAL A 16 -8.33 8.25 10.23
C VAL A 16 -8.01 9.46 9.35
N GLU A 17 -6.87 10.12 9.61
CA GLU A 17 -6.38 11.25 8.80
C GLU A 17 -5.69 10.80 7.51
N HIS A 18 -5.16 9.57 7.50
CA HIS A 18 -4.57 8.93 6.32
C HIS A 18 -5.38 7.69 5.96
N PRO A 19 -6.27 7.73 4.95
CA PRO A 19 -7.10 6.58 4.60
C PRO A 19 -6.28 5.29 4.51
N PRO A 20 -6.74 4.15 5.07
CA PRO A 20 -5.95 2.92 5.11
C PRO A 20 -5.77 2.29 3.72
N PHE A 21 -6.63 2.65 2.77
CA PHE A 21 -6.58 2.20 1.40
C PHE A 21 -7.12 3.29 0.47
N GLU A 22 -6.90 3.10 -0.82
CA GLU A 22 -7.43 3.94 -1.89
C GLU A 22 -7.94 3.05 -3.02
N LEU A 23 -9.13 3.35 -3.54
CA LEU A 23 -9.70 2.72 -4.72
C LEU A 23 -9.60 3.68 -5.91
N HIS A 24 -8.78 3.32 -6.90
CA HIS A 24 -8.70 4.03 -8.17
C HIS A 24 -9.68 3.44 -9.16
N LEU A 25 -10.70 4.22 -9.49
CA LEU A 25 -11.68 3.86 -10.51
C LEU A 25 -11.26 4.42 -11.88
N PRO A 26 -11.45 3.65 -12.96
CA PRO A 26 -11.35 4.19 -14.30
C PRO A 26 -12.54 5.10 -14.62
N GLU A 27 -12.44 5.90 -15.68
CA GLU A 27 -13.58 6.65 -16.21
C GLU A 27 -14.72 5.72 -16.68
N ARG A 28 -14.35 4.54 -17.20
CA ARG A 28 -15.28 3.48 -17.60
C ARG A 28 -14.68 2.12 -17.30
N LEU A 29 -15.45 1.25 -16.64
CA LEU A 29 -15.09 -0.16 -16.47
C LEU A 29 -15.24 -0.90 -17.81
N VAL A 30 -14.20 -1.63 -18.21
CA VAL A 30 -14.22 -2.42 -19.47
C VAL A 30 -14.25 -3.92 -19.23
N ALA A 31 -14.03 -4.36 -17.99
CA ALA A 31 -14.02 -5.75 -17.58
C ALA A 31 -14.45 -5.88 -16.11
N PRO A 32 -14.99 -7.03 -15.69
CA PRO A 32 -15.24 -7.35 -14.27
C PRO A 32 -13.92 -7.75 -13.58
N LEU A 33 -12.93 -6.85 -13.61
CA LEU A 33 -11.59 -7.07 -13.06
C LEU A 33 -11.24 -5.96 -12.08
N LEU A 34 -10.80 -6.36 -10.89
CA LEU A 34 -10.18 -5.50 -9.88
C LEU A 34 -8.76 -6.02 -9.64
N ILE A 35 -7.78 -5.14 -9.70
CA ILE A 35 -6.42 -5.42 -9.22
C ILE A 35 -6.35 -4.96 -7.77
N ASP A 36 -5.81 -5.80 -6.88
CA ASP A 36 -5.52 -5.43 -5.50
C ASP A 36 -4.00 -5.42 -5.26
N SER A 37 -3.52 -4.36 -4.60
CA SER A 37 -2.14 -4.21 -4.16
C SER A 37 -2.10 -4.01 -2.63
N PRO A 38 -2.22 -5.10 -1.87
CA PRO A 38 -2.35 -5.05 -0.40
C PRO A 38 -1.02 -4.84 0.32
N HIS A 39 0.12 -5.04 -0.37
CA HIS A 39 1.46 -5.06 0.24
C HIS A 39 2.38 -3.92 -0.20
N SER A 40 1.90 -2.99 -1.03
CA SER A 40 2.69 -1.85 -1.52
C SER A 40 2.64 -0.62 -0.61
N GLY A 41 1.89 -0.69 0.48
CA GLY A 41 1.76 0.37 1.48
C GLY A 41 3.07 0.63 2.22
N ALA A 42 3.32 1.91 2.50
CA ALA A 42 4.53 2.40 3.19
C ALA A 42 4.20 3.52 4.19
N ALA A 43 2.95 3.60 4.66
CA ALA A 43 2.50 4.51 5.71
C ALA A 43 2.50 3.77 7.05
N TYR A 44 3.47 4.07 7.90
CA TYR A 44 3.72 3.40 9.17
C TYR A 44 3.24 4.27 10.34
N PRO A 45 2.35 3.76 11.21
CA PRO A 45 2.01 4.46 12.45
C PRO A 45 3.25 4.70 13.32
N PHE A 46 3.36 5.88 13.91
CA PHE A 46 4.50 6.23 14.79
C PHE A 46 4.69 5.21 15.92
N ASP A 47 3.61 4.87 16.65
CA ASP A 47 3.67 3.94 17.78
C ASP A 47 4.07 2.51 17.36
N PHE A 48 3.69 2.10 16.15
CA PHE A 48 4.11 0.83 15.58
C PHE A 48 5.62 0.80 15.30
N LEU A 49 6.17 1.87 14.72
CA LEU A 49 7.62 1.95 14.52
C LEU A 49 8.38 2.02 15.83
N ALA A 50 7.90 2.80 16.80
CA ALA A 50 8.52 2.94 18.12
C ALA A 50 8.57 1.62 18.90
N SER A 51 7.61 0.71 18.66
CA SER A 51 7.57 -0.62 19.27
C SER A 51 8.34 -1.69 18.48
N SER A 52 8.71 -1.41 17.23
CA SER A 52 9.46 -2.34 16.38
C SER A 52 10.93 -2.42 16.80
N ARG A 53 11.51 -3.62 16.67
CA ARG A 53 12.96 -3.86 16.83
C ARG A 53 13.74 -3.70 15.53
N LEU A 54 13.04 -3.42 14.43
CA LEU A 54 13.63 -3.30 13.09
C LEU A 54 13.92 -1.83 12.79
N ASP A 55 15.07 -1.57 12.17
CA ASP A 55 15.34 -0.25 11.59
C ASP A 55 14.48 0.00 10.35
N GLU A 56 14.49 1.25 9.86
CA GLU A 56 13.71 1.68 8.69
C GLU A 56 13.97 0.81 7.46
N ARG A 57 15.22 0.38 7.23
CA ARG A 57 15.55 -0.42 6.05
C ARG A 57 15.08 -1.85 6.20
N ALA A 58 15.20 -2.43 7.39
CA ALA A 58 14.82 -3.79 7.68
C ALA A 58 13.30 -3.97 7.65
N ILE A 59 12.54 -3.03 8.22
CA ILE A 59 11.08 -3.11 8.27
C ILE A 59 10.44 -2.97 6.89
N ARG A 60 11.07 -2.23 5.97
CA ARG A 60 10.62 -2.09 4.58
C ARG A 60 10.86 -3.35 3.72
N ARG A 61 11.63 -4.34 4.19
CA ARG A 61 11.89 -5.57 3.41
C ARG A 61 10.64 -6.42 3.18
N SER A 62 9.60 -6.21 3.98
CA SER A 62 8.31 -6.87 3.78
C SER A 62 7.40 -6.14 2.80
N GLU A 63 7.76 -4.94 2.34
CA GLU A 63 6.97 -4.23 1.34
C GLU A 63 7.10 -4.92 -0.03
N ASP A 64 5.98 -5.07 -0.73
CA ASP A 64 5.98 -5.31 -2.17
C ASP A 64 6.12 -3.94 -2.87
N ALA A 65 7.29 -3.33 -2.69
CA ALA A 65 7.51 -1.93 -3.01
C ALA A 65 7.18 -1.62 -4.48
N HIS A 66 6.40 -0.56 -4.68
CA HIS A 66 5.99 -0.04 -6.00
C HIS A 66 5.10 -0.94 -6.85
N VAL A 67 4.57 -2.05 -6.34
CA VAL A 67 3.61 -2.88 -7.09
C VAL A 67 2.35 -2.09 -7.47
N ASP A 68 1.84 -1.22 -6.59
CA ASP A 68 0.74 -0.31 -6.93
C ASP A 68 1.09 0.61 -8.10
N ALA A 69 2.30 1.16 -8.12
CA ALA A 69 2.78 2.03 -9.20
C ALA A 69 3.04 1.27 -10.51
N LEU A 70 3.31 -0.03 -10.44
CA LEU A 70 3.38 -0.93 -11.58
C LEU A 70 1.98 -1.20 -12.16
N CYS A 71 0.98 -1.38 -11.28
CA CYS A 71 -0.40 -1.66 -11.66
C CYS A 71 -1.21 -0.42 -12.06
N MET A 72 -0.86 0.78 -11.56
CA MET A 72 -1.57 2.04 -11.79
C MET A 72 -1.96 2.33 -13.26
N PRO A 73 -1.13 2.05 -14.28
CA PRO A 73 -1.54 2.25 -15.67
C PRO A 73 -2.81 1.49 -16.09
N ALA A 74 -3.13 0.36 -15.44
CA ALA A 74 -4.34 -0.41 -15.72
C ALA A 74 -5.64 0.38 -15.52
N VAL A 75 -5.64 1.35 -14.60
CA VAL A 75 -6.76 2.28 -14.37
C VAL A 75 -7.09 3.08 -15.64
N ARG A 76 -6.08 3.49 -16.41
CA ARG A 76 -6.31 4.19 -17.68
C ARG A 76 -6.85 3.26 -18.77
N HIS A 77 -6.72 1.96 -18.60
CA HIS A 77 -7.23 0.93 -19.51
C HIS A 77 -8.57 0.32 -19.05
N GLY A 78 -9.23 0.92 -18.05
CA GLY A 78 -10.57 0.52 -17.65
C GLY A 78 -10.64 -0.56 -16.56
N VAL A 79 -9.52 -0.83 -15.87
CA VAL A 79 -9.43 -1.81 -14.77
C VAL A 79 -9.27 -1.07 -13.44
N ALA A 80 -10.11 -1.34 -12.46
CA ALA A 80 -10.00 -0.72 -11.14
C ALA A 80 -8.77 -1.24 -10.37
N LEU A 81 -8.19 -0.39 -9.51
CA LEU A 81 -7.08 -0.74 -8.64
C LEU A 81 -7.41 -0.38 -7.18
N LEU A 82 -7.40 -1.35 -6.29
CA LEU A 82 -7.37 -1.16 -4.84
C LEU A 82 -5.92 -1.21 -4.38
N ARG A 83 -5.50 -0.28 -3.51
CA ARG A 83 -4.18 -0.31 -2.89
C ARG A 83 -4.24 0.00 -1.41
N ALA A 84 -3.49 -0.74 -0.61
CA ALA A 84 -3.30 -0.43 0.80
C ALA A 84 -2.28 0.71 0.99
N HIS A 85 -2.47 1.53 2.02
CA HIS A 85 -1.50 2.52 2.46
C HIS A 85 -0.63 2.00 3.60
N PHE A 86 -1.20 1.19 4.49
CA PHE A 86 -0.47 0.53 5.56
C PHE A 86 0.45 -0.57 5.01
N PRO A 87 1.63 -0.77 5.61
CA PRO A 87 2.53 -1.85 5.24
C PRO A 87 2.02 -3.18 5.80
N ARG A 88 2.33 -4.29 5.11
CA ARG A 88 1.95 -5.63 5.61
C ARG A 88 2.58 -5.99 6.95
N ALA A 89 3.71 -5.36 7.30
CA ALA A 89 4.34 -5.50 8.61
C ALA A 89 3.46 -4.99 9.76
N TYR A 90 2.58 -4.02 9.50
CA TYR A 90 1.61 -3.53 10.47
C TYR A 90 0.38 -4.43 10.52
N LEU A 91 -0.18 -4.75 9.35
CA LEU A 91 -1.30 -5.66 9.18
C LEU A 91 -1.22 -6.29 7.79
N ASP A 92 -1.19 -7.62 7.70
CA ASP A 92 -1.21 -8.32 6.42
C ASP A 92 -2.66 -8.62 5.99
N ALA A 93 -3.19 -7.80 5.07
CA ALA A 93 -4.56 -7.97 4.55
C ALA A 93 -4.74 -9.19 3.63
N ASN A 94 -3.66 -9.88 3.26
CA ASN A 94 -3.70 -11.15 2.51
C ASN A 94 -3.60 -12.38 3.42
N ARG A 95 -3.68 -12.19 4.73
CA ARG A 95 -3.70 -13.27 5.73
C ARG A 95 -5.04 -13.37 6.40
N GLU A 96 -5.36 -14.57 6.87
CA GLU A 96 -6.56 -14.80 7.67
C GLU A 96 -6.38 -14.13 9.04
N ALA A 97 -7.47 -13.66 9.66
CA ALA A 97 -7.41 -12.87 10.90
C ALA A 97 -6.78 -13.63 12.09
N LEU A 98 -6.75 -14.95 12.06
CA LEU A 98 -6.16 -15.83 13.07
C LEU A 98 -4.81 -16.43 12.65
N GLU A 99 -4.29 -16.05 11.48
CA GLU A 99 -2.96 -16.44 11.02
C GLU A 99 -1.92 -15.48 11.63
N LEU A 100 -1.03 -16.02 12.48
CA LEU A 100 0.03 -15.27 13.19
C LEU A 100 1.40 -15.45 12.53
#